data_AF-A0A851X221-F1
#
_entry.id   AF-A0A851X221-F1
#
_cell.length_a   1.000
_cell.length_b   1.000
_cell.length_c   1.000
_cell.angle_alpha   90.00
_cell.angle_beta   90.00
_cell.angle_gamma   90.00
#
_symmetry.space_group_name_H-M   'P 1'
#
loop_
_entity.id
_entity.type
_entity.pdbx_description
1 polymer ?
#
loop_
_entity_poly.entity_id
_entity_poly.type
_entity_poly.pdbx_seq_one_letter_code
_entity_poly.pdbx_strand_id
1 'polypeptide(L)'
;VPRAPPVYVLVPWIVTSDLSVSNCPSCCHLPGCDCIWTDWIDVSYPDSSDRNSGDYETFENILKNDPSWVCAKAENISCRAEKFPNTSIADLGQKVECNVNVGLICNNKDQQIGGIIPMPVCLNYEISICCTPNKPECLPTPSTTSTSTSTPSSTTSAVSSTTISTTAPTPTAEETPSSTTPTT
;
A
#
# COMPACT_ATOMS: atom_id res chain seq x y z
N VAL A 1 -36.07 -35.98 -27.61
CA VAL A 1 -36.39 -34.92 -28.60
C VAL A 1 -36.85 -33.69 -27.83
N PRO A 2 -36.13 -32.56 -27.88
CA PRO A 2 -36.41 -31.40 -27.05
C PRO A 2 -37.62 -30.63 -27.60
N ARG A 3 -38.48 -30.15 -26.70
CA ARG A 3 -39.61 -29.29 -27.03
C ARG A 3 -39.16 -27.84 -26.83
N ALA A 4 -39.17 -27.06 -27.91
CA ALA A 4 -38.80 -25.66 -27.92
C ALA A 4 -39.76 -24.78 -27.08
N PRO A 5 -39.27 -23.72 -26.42
CA PRO A 5 -40.12 -22.63 -25.92
C PRO A 5 -40.41 -21.58 -27.03
N PRO A 6 -41.46 -20.76 -26.89
CA PRO A 6 -41.89 -19.83 -27.93
C PRO A 6 -41.04 -18.55 -27.95
N VAL A 7 -40.92 -17.98 -29.14
CA VAL A 7 -40.36 -16.64 -29.42
C VAL A 7 -41.52 -15.67 -29.68
N TYR A 8 -41.33 -14.38 -29.36
CA TYR A 8 -41.82 -13.13 -30.02
C TYR A 8 -42.11 -12.05 -28.93
N VAL A 9 -41.83 -10.73 -29.02
CA VAL A 9 -40.97 -9.80 -29.80
C VAL A 9 -40.89 -8.46 -29.01
N LEU A 10 -39.85 -7.67 -29.30
CA LEU A 10 -39.40 -6.30 -28.90
C LEU A 10 -40.51 -5.22 -28.75
N VAL A 11 -40.43 -4.09 -28.00
CA VAL A 11 -39.46 -2.95 -27.92
C VAL A 11 -39.78 -2.05 -26.66
N PRO A 12 -39.29 -0.78 -26.49
CA PRO A 12 -38.37 -0.36 -25.43
C PRO A 12 -38.99 0.56 -24.35
N TRP A 13 -38.47 0.53 -23.12
CA TRP A 13 -38.80 1.57 -22.12
C TRP A 13 -37.52 2.33 -21.77
N ILE A 14 -37.50 3.59 -22.20
CA ILE A 14 -36.47 4.59 -21.91
C ILE A 14 -36.85 5.30 -20.59
N VAL A 15 -35.82 5.85 -19.92
CA VAL A 15 -35.78 6.91 -18.89
C VAL A 15 -36.28 6.43 -17.50
N THR A 16 -35.53 6.54 -16.41
CA THR A 16 -34.78 7.71 -15.94
C THR A 16 -33.55 7.33 -15.11
N SER A 17 -32.44 7.98 -15.43
CA SER A 17 -31.22 8.04 -14.62
C SER A 17 -31.54 8.65 -13.26
N ASP A 18 -31.30 7.91 -12.17
CA ASP A 18 -31.16 8.53 -10.85
C ASP A 18 -29.74 9.07 -10.74
N LEU A 19 -29.59 10.34 -11.13
CA LEU A 19 -28.39 11.14 -10.94
C LEU A 19 -28.38 11.65 -9.50
N SER A 20 -27.83 10.86 -8.58
CA SER A 20 -27.13 11.40 -7.42
C SER A 20 -25.62 11.15 -7.54
N VAL A 21 -25.09 11.20 -8.75
CA VAL A 21 -23.71 11.59 -8.97
C VAL A 21 -23.66 13.07 -8.59
N SER A 22 -23.08 13.37 -7.43
CA SER A 22 -22.65 14.74 -7.10
C SER A 22 -21.83 15.27 -8.27
N ASN A 23 -22.49 16.05 -9.11
CA ASN A 23 -21.89 16.75 -10.22
C ASN A 23 -21.04 17.86 -9.61
N CYS A 24 -19.77 17.56 -9.32
CA CYS A 24 -18.72 18.57 -9.27
C CYS A 24 -17.99 18.50 -10.62
N PRO A 25 -18.23 19.43 -11.56
CA PRO A 25 -17.52 19.47 -12.84
C PRO A 25 -16.04 19.86 -12.72
N SER A 26 -15.46 19.88 -11.51
CA SER A 26 -14.10 20.39 -11.28
C SER A 26 -13.33 19.65 -10.17
N CYS A 27 -13.74 18.43 -9.78
CA CYS A 27 -12.94 17.57 -8.89
C CYS A 27 -11.93 16.68 -9.63
N CYS A 28 -11.77 16.82 -10.94
CA CYS A 28 -10.79 16.09 -11.72
C CYS A 28 -9.99 17.09 -12.56
N HIS A 29 -8.72 17.27 -12.19
CA HIS A 29 -7.71 17.98 -12.97
C HIS A 29 -8.01 19.46 -13.25
N LEU A 30 -7.62 20.31 -12.29
CA LEU A 30 -7.58 21.75 -12.51
C LEU A 30 -6.41 22.06 -13.45
N PRO A 31 -6.62 22.74 -14.60
CA PRO A 31 -5.56 23.01 -15.56
C PRO A 31 -4.39 23.76 -14.89
N GLY A 32 -3.18 23.20 -14.96
CA GLY A 32 -1.99 23.78 -14.32
C GLY A 32 -1.79 23.41 -12.84
N CYS A 33 -2.58 22.46 -12.33
CA CYS A 33 -2.36 21.78 -11.04
C CYS A 33 -1.83 20.36 -11.18
N ASP A 34 -1.42 19.97 -12.39
CA ASP A 34 -0.70 18.72 -12.59
C ASP A 34 0.56 18.66 -11.75
N CYS A 35 0.82 17.48 -11.18
CA CYS A 35 2.05 17.28 -10.47
C CYS A 35 3.25 17.38 -11.43
N ILE A 36 4.32 18.01 -10.95
CA ILE A 36 5.57 18.18 -11.69
C ILE A 36 6.59 17.28 -11.02
N TRP A 37 7.24 16.44 -11.81
CA TRP A 37 8.33 15.60 -11.34
C TRP A 37 9.55 16.44 -11.02
N THR A 38 10.15 16.20 -9.86
CA THR A 38 11.46 16.73 -9.50
C THR A 38 12.54 16.09 -10.35
N ASP A 39 13.71 16.73 -10.39
CA ASP A 39 14.95 16.00 -10.68
C ASP A 39 15.14 14.86 -9.68
N TRP A 40 16.05 13.93 -10.00
CA TRP A 40 16.39 12.86 -9.09
C TRP A 40 17.11 13.40 -7.86
N ILE A 41 16.68 12.95 -6.69
CA ILE A 41 17.16 13.35 -5.39
C ILE A 41 17.90 12.15 -4.80
N ASP A 42 19.15 12.40 -4.44
CA ASP A 42 20.08 11.46 -3.83
C ASP A 42 20.83 12.23 -2.73
N VAL A 43 20.40 12.05 -1.47
CA VAL A 43 20.96 12.78 -0.31
C VAL A 43 21.50 11.83 0.77
N SER A 44 21.33 10.53 0.60
CA SER A 44 21.77 9.48 1.50
C SER A 44 22.62 8.47 0.74
N TYR A 45 23.56 7.82 1.44
CA TYR A 45 24.43 6.81 0.85
C TYR A 45 24.61 5.64 1.81
N PRO A 46 24.49 4.38 1.34
CA PRO A 46 24.71 3.23 2.21
C PRO A 46 26.18 3.05 2.57
N ASP A 47 26.46 2.91 3.87
CA ASP A 47 27.79 2.51 4.35
C ASP A 47 27.89 0.98 4.32
N SER A 48 28.74 0.45 3.43
CA SER A 48 28.96 -0.99 3.30
C SER A 48 29.56 -1.66 4.55
N SER A 49 30.13 -0.88 5.46
CA SER A 49 30.82 -1.37 6.67
C SER A 49 29.88 -1.48 7.88
N ASP A 50 28.72 -0.83 7.84
CA ASP A 50 27.76 -0.80 8.95
C ASP A 50 26.42 -1.42 8.56
N ARG A 51 26.01 -2.47 9.30
CA ARG A 51 24.72 -3.13 9.10
C ARG A 51 23.53 -2.30 9.55
N ASN A 52 23.75 -1.32 10.43
CA ASN A 52 22.72 -0.37 10.86
C ASN A 52 22.59 0.83 9.92
N SER A 53 23.53 0.97 8.98
CA SER A 53 23.39 1.89 7.86
C SER A 53 22.42 1.34 6.81
N GLY A 54 22.22 2.12 5.77
CA GLY A 54 21.25 1.86 4.72
C GLY A 54 21.18 3.08 3.81
N ASP A 55 20.18 3.08 2.97
CA ASP A 55 19.91 4.19 2.08
C ASP A 55 18.50 4.75 2.28
N TYR A 56 18.41 6.07 2.41
CA TYR A 56 17.29 6.75 3.04
C TYR A 56 16.97 8.07 2.33
N GLU A 57 16.41 7.98 1.14
CA GLU A 57 15.81 9.12 0.43
C GLU A 57 14.44 9.47 1.01
N THR A 58 14.41 9.77 2.32
CA THR A 58 13.17 10.14 3.03
C THR A 58 12.93 11.64 2.93
N PHE A 59 11.67 12.07 3.00
CA PHE A 59 11.37 13.51 2.99
C PHE A 59 12.04 14.26 4.15
N GLU A 60 12.24 13.59 5.29
CA GLU A 60 12.99 14.15 6.42
C GLU A 60 14.47 14.39 6.05
N ASN A 61 15.13 13.41 5.43
CA ASN A 61 16.52 13.55 5.01
C ASN A 61 16.68 14.58 3.88
N ILE A 62 15.72 14.62 2.95
CA ILE A 62 15.70 15.62 1.87
C ILE A 62 15.59 17.02 2.46
N LEU A 63 14.62 17.28 3.34
CA LEU A 63 14.46 18.60 3.99
C LEU A 63 15.65 18.98 4.88
N LYS A 64 16.30 17.99 5.50
CA LYS A 64 17.50 18.22 6.31
C LYS A 64 18.70 18.66 5.47
N ASN A 65 18.86 18.10 4.27
CA ASN A 65 19.95 18.42 3.36
C ASN A 65 19.64 19.64 2.47
N ASP A 66 18.38 19.81 2.06
CA ASP A 66 17.87 20.96 1.32
C ASP A 66 16.58 21.51 1.97
N PRO A 67 16.70 22.45 2.92
CA PRO A 67 15.55 23.10 3.56
C PRO A 67 14.70 23.95 2.62
N SER A 68 15.20 24.22 1.40
CA SER A 68 14.48 24.98 0.39
C SER A 68 13.63 24.10 -0.53
N TRP A 69 13.78 22.77 -0.42
CA TRP A 69 12.93 21.83 -1.13
C TRP A 69 11.49 21.92 -0.62
N VAL A 70 10.55 22.17 -1.53
CA VAL A 70 9.13 22.35 -1.21
C VAL A 70 8.27 21.45 -2.09
N CYS A 71 7.58 20.51 -1.45
CA CYS A 71 6.54 19.69 -2.07
C CYS A 71 5.29 19.77 -1.20
N ALA A 72 4.31 20.60 -1.60
CA ALA A 72 3.10 20.81 -0.80
C ALA A 72 2.25 19.53 -0.68
N LYS A 73 2.27 18.71 -1.74
CA LYS A 73 1.65 17.39 -1.77
C LYS A 73 2.40 16.52 -2.77
N ALA A 74 2.95 15.40 -2.31
CA ALA A 74 3.46 14.36 -3.18
C ALA A 74 2.29 13.53 -3.72
N GLU A 75 2.11 13.50 -5.04
CA GLU A 75 1.06 12.69 -5.68
C GLU A 75 1.57 11.33 -6.13
N ASN A 76 2.85 11.26 -6.49
CA ASN A 76 3.49 10.04 -6.94
C ASN A 76 4.99 10.05 -6.63
N ILE A 77 5.61 8.89 -6.64
CA ILE A 77 7.04 8.69 -6.39
C ILE A 77 7.60 7.69 -7.39
N SER A 78 8.80 7.96 -7.86
CA SER A 78 9.61 7.03 -8.64
C SER A 78 10.91 6.80 -7.90
N CYS A 79 11.31 5.55 -7.77
CA CYS A 79 12.55 5.17 -7.11
C CYS A 79 13.36 4.27 -8.05
N ARG A 80 14.67 4.47 -8.09
CA ARG A 80 15.58 3.61 -8.87
C ARG A 80 16.95 3.52 -8.21
N ALA A 81 17.69 2.46 -8.51
CA ALA A 81 19.11 2.41 -8.16
C ALA A 81 19.91 3.22 -9.18
N GLU A 82 20.79 4.10 -8.71
CA GLU A 82 21.59 5.03 -9.53
C GLU A 82 22.38 4.27 -10.61
N LYS A 83 23.01 3.14 -10.22
CA LYS A 83 23.81 2.30 -11.13
C LYS A 83 23.00 1.38 -12.03
N PHE A 84 21.70 1.21 -11.76
CA PHE A 84 20.82 0.30 -12.49
C PHE A 84 19.47 0.98 -12.84
N PRO A 85 19.48 2.13 -13.54
CA PRO A 85 18.28 2.96 -13.72
C PRO A 85 17.19 2.31 -14.57
N ASN A 86 17.55 1.28 -15.36
CA ASN A 86 16.64 0.53 -16.22
C ASN A 86 16.20 -0.80 -15.61
N THR A 87 16.64 -1.12 -14.39
CA THR A 87 16.25 -2.35 -13.68
C THR A 87 15.23 -2.00 -12.61
N SER A 88 14.12 -2.74 -12.58
CA SER A 88 13.11 -2.50 -11.55
C SER A 88 13.66 -2.84 -10.16
N ILE A 89 13.18 -2.15 -9.12
CA ILE A 89 13.58 -2.45 -7.74
C ILE A 89 13.33 -3.93 -7.38
N ALA A 90 12.23 -4.50 -7.88
CA ALA A 90 11.89 -5.89 -7.65
C ALA A 90 12.94 -6.86 -8.24
N ASP A 91 13.45 -6.55 -9.43
CA ASP A 91 14.46 -7.38 -10.13
C ASP A 91 15.85 -7.25 -9.52
N LEU A 92 16.14 -6.18 -8.77
CA LEU A 92 17.40 -6.01 -8.04
C LEU A 92 17.53 -7.01 -6.88
N GLY A 93 16.41 -7.57 -6.40
CA GLY A 93 16.40 -8.55 -5.30
C GLY A 93 16.68 -7.95 -3.92
N GLN A 94 16.60 -6.62 -3.78
CA GLN A 94 16.77 -5.92 -2.51
C GLN A 94 15.42 -5.64 -1.85
N LYS A 95 15.41 -5.62 -0.51
CA LYS A 95 14.24 -5.18 0.26
C LYS A 95 14.29 -3.67 0.39
N VAL A 96 13.47 -3.01 -0.40
CA VAL A 96 13.37 -1.55 -0.47
C VAL A 96 11.91 -1.15 -0.33
N GLU A 97 11.63 -0.21 0.56
CA GLU A 97 10.35 0.48 0.62
C GLU A 97 10.45 1.75 -0.23
N CYS A 98 9.54 1.93 -1.18
CA CYS A 98 9.39 3.13 -1.97
C CYS A 98 7.94 3.59 -1.86
N ASN A 99 7.69 4.66 -1.12
CA ASN A 99 6.35 5.08 -0.72
C ASN A 99 6.20 6.60 -0.77
N VAL A 100 5.09 7.08 -1.34
CA VAL A 100 4.80 8.52 -1.50
C VAL A 100 4.65 9.28 -0.17
N ASN A 101 4.45 8.58 0.96
CA ASN A 101 4.29 9.20 2.28
C ASN A 101 5.60 9.36 3.05
N VAL A 102 6.63 8.56 2.72
CA VAL A 102 7.88 8.49 3.48
C VAL A 102 9.10 8.81 2.62
N GLY A 103 9.06 8.46 1.33
CA GLY A 103 10.20 8.47 0.42
C GLY A 103 10.69 7.04 0.15
N LEU A 104 12.00 6.84 0.13
CA LEU A 104 12.62 5.53 0.02
C LEU A 104 13.39 5.15 1.30
N ILE A 105 13.25 3.88 1.69
CA ILE A 105 13.99 3.27 2.79
C ILE A 105 14.56 1.92 2.33
N CYS A 106 15.86 1.77 2.46
CA CYS A 106 16.57 0.51 2.38
C CYS A 106 17.46 0.38 3.62
N ASN A 107 17.31 -0.71 4.40
CA ASN A 107 18.22 -0.97 5.52
C ASN A 107 19.22 -2.07 5.16
N ASN A 108 20.51 -1.88 5.45
CA ASN A 108 21.53 -2.91 5.20
C ASN A 108 21.23 -4.20 5.95
N LYS A 109 20.76 -4.10 7.20
CA LYS A 109 20.42 -5.26 8.05
C LYS A 109 19.38 -6.21 7.43
N ASP A 110 18.53 -5.71 6.53
CA ASP A 110 17.42 -6.47 5.94
C ASP A 110 17.83 -7.16 4.63
N GLN A 111 18.97 -6.76 4.06
CA GLN A 111 19.49 -7.28 2.80
C GLN A 111 20.17 -8.64 3.01
N GLN A 112 20.01 -9.49 1.99
CA GLN A 112 20.63 -10.80 1.93
C GLN A 112 21.49 -10.87 0.67
N ILE A 113 22.48 -11.75 0.66
CA ILE A 113 23.20 -12.06 -0.56
C ILE A 113 22.22 -12.74 -1.53
N GLY A 114 21.99 -12.16 -2.70
CA GLY A 114 21.04 -12.67 -3.69
C GLY A 114 20.73 -11.67 -4.79
N GLY A 115 20.20 -12.15 -5.91
CA GLY A 115 19.91 -11.33 -7.09
C GLY A 115 21.17 -10.94 -7.88
N ILE A 116 21.15 -9.76 -8.51
CA ILE A 116 22.28 -9.22 -9.29
C ILE A 116 23.41 -8.73 -8.37
N ILE A 117 23.12 -8.48 -7.09
CA ILE A 117 24.04 -7.81 -6.15
C ILE A 117 24.68 -8.83 -5.19
N PRO A 118 26.02 -8.99 -5.23
CA PRO A 118 26.72 -10.03 -4.46
C PRO A 118 27.01 -9.64 -2.99
N MET A 119 26.37 -8.60 -2.45
CA MET A 119 26.64 -8.08 -1.10
C MET A 119 25.34 -7.82 -0.32
N PRO A 120 25.31 -8.09 1.00
CA PRO A 120 24.14 -7.86 1.85
C PRO A 120 24.08 -6.39 2.31
N VAL A 121 24.18 -5.46 1.37
CA VAL A 121 24.13 -4.01 1.61
C VAL A 121 23.22 -3.37 0.59
N CYS A 122 22.54 -2.29 0.95
CA CYS A 122 21.74 -1.50 0.02
C CYS A 122 22.58 -0.99 -1.15
N LEU A 123 21.97 -0.94 -2.32
CA LEU A 123 22.48 -0.11 -3.41
C LEU A 123 22.27 1.37 -3.09
N ASN A 124 22.97 2.24 -3.84
CA ASN A 124 22.66 3.66 -3.87
C ASN A 124 21.39 3.88 -4.70
N TYR A 125 20.36 4.42 -4.09
CA TYR A 125 19.08 4.76 -4.71
C TYR A 125 18.91 6.26 -4.81
N GLU A 126 18.05 6.65 -5.75
CA GLU A 126 17.61 8.02 -5.89
C GLU A 126 16.10 8.02 -6.14
N ILE A 127 15.43 9.11 -5.77
CA ILE A 127 13.99 9.27 -5.97
C ILE A 127 13.64 10.51 -6.78
N SER A 128 12.58 10.42 -7.56
CA SER A 128 11.91 11.56 -8.18
C SER A 128 10.49 11.59 -7.65
N ILE A 129 9.97 12.79 -7.34
CA ILE A 129 8.68 12.96 -6.68
C ILE A 129 7.81 13.84 -7.57
N CYS A 130 6.57 13.41 -7.82
CA CYS A 130 5.60 14.22 -8.54
C CYS A 130 4.87 15.12 -7.55
N CYS A 131 5.22 16.40 -7.51
CA CYS A 131 4.70 17.36 -6.55
C CYS A 131 3.62 18.23 -7.16
N THR A 132 2.47 18.35 -6.48
CA THR A 132 1.46 19.34 -6.83
C THR A 132 2.06 20.75 -6.69
N PRO A 133 1.83 21.66 -7.66
CA PRO A 133 2.26 23.04 -7.56
C PRO A 133 1.76 23.69 -6.26
N ASN A 134 2.63 24.45 -5.59
CA ASN A 134 2.28 25.17 -4.37
C ASN A 134 1.45 26.43 -4.67
N LYS A 135 0.24 26.20 -5.18
CA LYS A 135 -0.78 27.21 -5.46
C LYS A 135 -2.03 26.88 -4.64
N PRO A 136 -2.69 27.86 -4.01
CA PRO A 136 -3.88 27.62 -3.19
C PRO A 136 -4.99 26.87 -3.94
N GLU A 137 -5.12 27.13 -5.24
CA GLU A 137 -6.11 26.52 -6.14
C GLU A 137 -5.88 25.02 -6.36
N CYS A 138 -4.63 24.56 -6.21
CA CYS A 138 -4.24 23.17 -6.44
C CYS A 138 -4.27 22.31 -5.17
N LEU A 139 -4.38 22.94 -4.00
CA LEU A 139 -4.37 22.24 -2.72
C LEU A 139 -5.82 22.00 -2.26
N PRO A 140 -6.15 20.78 -1.80
CA PRO A 140 -7.48 20.49 -1.32
C PRO A 140 -7.78 21.33 -0.06
N THR A 141 -8.90 22.04 -0.07
CA THR A 141 -9.41 22.75 1.11
C THR A 141 -9.78 21.70 2.18
N PRO A 142 -9.39 21.86 3.45
CA PRO A 142 -9.80 20.93 4.51
C PRO A 142 -11.32 20.96 4.63
N SER A 143 -11.96 19.85 4.28
CA SER A 143 -13.41 19.70 4.40
C SER A 143 -13.75 19.44 5.87
N THR A 144 -14.35 20.40 6.55
CA THR A 144 -14.99 20.20 7.87
C THR A 144 -16.15 19.22 7.70
N THR A 145 -15.89 17.94 7.96
CA THR A 145 -16.94 16.93 8.02
C THR A 145 -17.74 17.14 9.30
N SER A 146 -18.91 17.76 9.21
CA SER A 146 -19.92 17.74 10.25
C SER A 146 -20.51 16.33 10.34
N THR A 147 -20.03 15.55 11.31
CA THR A 147 -20.55 14.22 11.63
C THR A 147 -22.01 14.34 12.10
N SER A 148 -22.98 14.11 11.21
CA SER A 148 -24.36 13.89 11.61
C SER A 148 -24.47 12.48 12.20
N THR A 149 -24.45 12.41 13.53
CA THR A 149 -24.73 11.22 14.34
C THR A 149 -26.10 10.65 13.96
N SER A 150 -26.13 9.58 13.16
CA SER A 150 -27.33 8.79 12.94
C SER A 150 -27.43 7.71 14.02
N THR A 151 -28.49 7.81 14.79
CA THR A 151 -28.87 6.92 15.90
C THR A 151 -29.16 5.52 15.35
N PRO A 152 -28.63 4.42 15.93
CA PRO A 152 -28.99 3.08 15.49
C PRO A 152 -30.43 2.76 15.95
N SER A 153 -31.34 2.60 14.98
CA SER A 153 -32.68 2.09 15.23
C SER A 153 -32.61 0.61 15.56
N SER A 154 -32.98 0.25 16.78
CA SER A 154 -32.99 -1.12 17.29
C SER A 154 -34.10 -1.93 16.62
N THR A 155 -33.73 -2.92 15.80
CA THR A 155 -34.69 -3.91 15.30
C THR A 155 -34.61 -5.16 16.17
N THR A 156 -35.58 -5.31 17.06
CA THR A 156 -35.84 -6.48 17.89
C THR A 156 -36.24 -7.65 16.98
N SER A 157 -35.42 -8.70 16.90
CA SER A 157 -35.83 -9.99 16.30
C SER A 157 -35.84 -11.06 17.37
N ALA A 158 -36.98 -11.75 17.41
CA ALA A 158 -37.41 -12.63 18.47
C ALA A 158 -36.65 -13.97 18.50
N VAL A 159 -36.62 -14.50 19.72
CA VAL A 159 -36.09 -15.79 20.14
C VAL A 159 -36.70 -16.96 19.35
N SER A 160 -35.86 -17.87 18.88
CA SER A 160 -36.22 -19.28 18.72
C SER A 160 -35.09 -20.14 19.25
N SER A 161 -35.37 -20.73 20.40
CA SER A 161 -34.54 -21.70 21.11
C SER A 161 -34.53 -23.04 20.37
N THR A 162 -33.35 -23.55 20.04
CA THR A 162 -33.18 -24.98 19.77
C THR A 162 -32.04 -25.48 20.65
N THR A 163 -32.42 -26.19 21.69
CA THR A 163 -31.58 -26.94 22.61
C THR A 163 -30.93 -28.11 21.88
N ILE A 164 -29.60 -28.12 21.81
CA ILE A 164 -28.81 -29.34 21.58
C ILE A 164 -27.74 -29.39 22.67
N SER A 165 -28.06 -30.12 23.72
CA SER A 165 -27.06 -30.70 24.62
C SER A 165 -26.36 -31.84 23.88
N THR A 166 -25.07 -32.08 24.15
CA THR A 166 -24.55 -33.35 24.74
C THR A 166 -23.03 -33.46 24.56
N THR A 167 -22.34 -33.35 25.71
CA THR A 167 -21.11 -34.02 26.19
C THR A 167 -19.77 -33.92 25.44
N ALA A 168 -18.81 -33.26 26.11
CA ALA A 168 -17.40 -33.63 26.14
C ALA A 168 -17.16 -34.73 27.21
N PRO A 169 -16.22 -35.65 26.96
CA PRO A 169 -15.10 -35.86 27.91
C PRO A 169 -13.76 -36.09 27.18
N THR A 170 -12.71 -35.34 27.53
CA THR A 170 -11.57 -35.75 28.39
C THR A 170 -10.35 -36.24 27.59
N PRO A 171 -9.12 -35.76 27.90
CA PRO A 171 -7.88 -36.14 27.22
C PRO A 171 -7.39 -37.52 27.66
N THR A 172 -6.89 -38.32 26.71
CA THR A 172 -6.11 -39.53 27.00
C THR A 172 -4.63 -39.15 27.00
N ALA A 173 -4.00 -39.32 28.16
CA ALA A 173 -2.56 -39.43 28.30
C ALA A 173 -2.15 -40.87 27.95
N GLU A 174 -1.10 -41.02 27.13
CA GLU A 174 -0.44 -42.30 26.89
C GLU A 174 1.03 -42.16 27.32
N GLU A 175 1.37 -42.86 28.41
CA GLU A 175 2.73 -43.10 28.89
C GLU A 175 3.30 -44.37 28.22
N THR A 176 4.53 -44.25 27.67
CA THR A 176 5.75 -45.05 27.96
C THR A 176 5.69 -46.59 27.73
N PRO A 177 6.68 -47.24 27.05
CA PRO A 177 8.01 -47.41 27.65
C PRO A 177 9.26 -47.30 26.76
N SER A 178 10.35 -47.03 27.49
CA SER A 178 11.77 -47.11 27.13
C SER A 178 12.16 -48.36 26.35
N SER A 179 13.10 -48.19 25.42
CA SER A 179 14.02 -49.26 25.02
C SER A 179 15.45 -48.72 24.95
N THR A 180 16.26 -49.25 25.85
CA THR A 180 17.72 -49.14 26.00
C THR A 180 18.43 -49.99 24.95
N THR A 181 19.53 -49.52 24.38
CA THR A 181 20.60 -50.38 23.86
C THR A 181 21.96 -49.65 23.93
N PRO A 182 23.05 -50.33 24.29
CA PRO A 182 24.25 -49.70 24.82
C PRO A 182 25.34 -49.46 23.77
N THR A 183 26.22 -48.54 24.12
CA THR A 183 27.52 -48.25 23.50
C THR A 183 28.47 -49.45 23.64
N THR A 184 29.23 -49.72 22.58
CA THR A 184 30.58 -50.32 22.63
C THR A 184 31.45 -49.60 21.63
#